data_AF-A0AAD9A2J2-F1
#
_entry.id   AF-A0AAD9A2J2-F1
#
_cell.length_a   1.000
_cell.length_b   1.000
_cell.length_c   1.000
_cell.angle_alpha   90.00
_cell.angle_beta   90.00
_cell.angle_gamma   90.00
#
_symmetry.space_group_name_H-M   'P 1'
#
loop_
_entity.id
_entity.type
_entity.pdbx_description
1 polymer ?
#
loop_
_entity_poly.entity_id
_entity_poly.type
_entity_poly.pdbx_seq_one_letter_code
_entity_poly.pdbx_strand_id
1 'polypeptide(L)'
;CICIRQLTAQKSGPGIFVHGIHFNGGISSTSILELPNQIDPNCPYHPTAAPSTDEPHHRQRQTPTTMSTKYAFGKALKEVRFLFCQTGEHSAATRSFLARTYPTMKKHNPQTPILIREAAGTLPKIYARYEFGVEKSQSLEGLSDKQIEETVSGLVKGSA
;
A
#
# COMPACT_ATOMS: atom_id res chain seq x y z
N CYS A 1 -4.22 -48.63 -5.45
CA CYS A 1 -4.66 -49.04 -4.11
C CYS A 1 -4.16 -48.05 -3.07
N ILE A 2 -5.10 -47.44 -2.31
CA ILE A 2 -4.97 -46.90 -0.94
C ILE A 2 -3.98 -45.72 -0.79
N CYS A 3 -4.36 -44.42 -0.75
CA CYS A 3 -5.29 -43.66 0.11
C CYS A 3 -4.82 -43.47 1.58
N ILE A 4 -5.02 -42.23 2.08
CA ILE A 4 -5.06 -41.73 3.48
C ILE A 4 -3.72 -41.10 3.97
N ARG A 5 -3.55 -39.77 4.08
CA ARG A 5 -4.29 -38.68 4.79
C ARG A 5 -4.07 -38.75 6.31
N GLN A 6 -3.15 -37.95 6.86
CA GLN A 6 -3.15 -37.61 8.29
C GLN A 6 -3.09 -36.08 8.48
N LEU A 7 -4.30 -35.56 8.70
CA LEU A 7 -4.61 -34.29 9.33
C LEU A 7 -4.45 -34.46 10.84
N THR A 8 -3.69 -33.59 11.50
CA THR A 8 -3.71 -33.47 12.97
C THR A 8 -4.54 -32.27 13.39
N ALA A 9 -5.79 -32.59 13.75
CA ALA A 9 -6.62 -32.05 14.83
C ALA A 9 -6.42 -30.59 15.29
N GLN A 10 -7.41 -29.76 14.95
CA GLN A 10 -7.77 -28.52 15.65
C GLN A 10 -8.64 -28.90 16.87
N LYS A 11 -8.20 -28.56 18.08
CA LYS A 11 -8.95 -28.82 19.32
C LYS A 11 -9.91 -27.68 19.61
N SER A 12 -11.20 -27.94 19.42
CA SER A 12 -12.33 -27.14 19.89
C SER A 12 -12.44 -27.23 21.42
N GLY A 13 -12.59 -26.08 22.10
CA GLY A 13 -12.97 -26.01 23.51
C GLY A 13 -14.36 -25.35 23.65
N PRO A 14 -15.28 -25.91 24.44
CA PRO A 14 -16.60 -25.34 24.69
C PRO A 14 -16.58 -24.31 25.84
N GLY A 15 -17.45 -23.31 25.75
CA GLY A 15 -17.57 -22.21 26.71
C GLY A 15 -18.27 -22.57 28.01
N ILE A 16 -18.38 -21.59 28.92
CA ILE A 16 -19.40 -21.43 29.97
C ILE A 16 -19.49 -19.95 30.35
N PHE A 17 -20.72 -19.53 30.64
CA PHE A 17 -21.26 -18.21 30.95
C PHE A 17 -21.51 -18.10 32.47
N VAL A 18 -21.13 -17.00 33.14
CA VAL A 18 -21.68 -16.51 34.44
C VAL A 18 -21.20 -15.06 34.63
N HIS A 19 -22.03 -14.05 34.39
CA HIS A 19 -22.97 -13.38 35.32
C HIS A 19 -22.31 -12.61 36.49
N GLY A 20 -22.34 -11.28 36.39
CA GLY A 20 -22.65 -10.36 37.49
C GLY A 20 -21.59 -10.12 38.55
N ILE A 21 -20.90 -8.98 38.45
CA ILE A 21 -20.47 -8.23 39.65
C ILE A 21 -20.73 -6.75 39.41
N HIS A 22 -21.78 -6.25 40.04
CA HIS A 22 -22.06 -4.84 40.25
C HIS A 22 -21.41 -4.46 41.58
N PHE A 23 -20.44 -3.54 41.57
CA PHE A 23 -19.96 -2.89 42.78
C PHE A 23 -20.07 -1.38 42.62
N ASN A 24 -20.82 -0.79 43.53
CA ASN A 24 -21.13 0.62 43.68
C ASN A 24 -20.04 1.33 44.51
N GLY A 25 -19.84 2.62 44.23
CA GLY A 25 -19.09 3.58 45.08
C GLY A 25 -17.62 3.75 44.67
N GLY A 26 -17.09 4.92 44.33
CA GLY A 26 -17.50 6.29 44.63
C GLY A 26 -16.44 6.94 45.52
N ILE A 27 -15.51 7.70 44.92
CA ILE A 27 -14.68 8.82 45.43
C ILE A 27 -13.63 9.10 44.34
N SER A 28 -13.01 10.25 44.15
CA SER A 28 -13.34 11.67 44.33
C SER A 28 -12.19 12.40 43.62
N SER A 29 -12.51 13.51 42.97
CA SER A 29 -11.62 14.67 42.78
C SER A 29 -10.34 14.57 41.92
N THR A 30 -10.36 15.37 40.85
CA THR A 30 -9.32 16.35 40.42
C THR A 30 -7.88 15.89 40.20
N SER A 31 -7.38 16.01 38.96
CA SER A 31 -6.43 17.08 38.56
C SER A 31 -5.88 16.86 37.14
N ILE A 32 -5.99 17.91 36.32
CA ILE A 32 -5.16 18.18 35.13
C ILE A 32 -3.78 18.64 35.63
N LEU A 33 -2.70 18.18 34.99
CA LEU A 33 -1.39 18.85 34.78
C LEU A 33 -0.41 17.78 34.25
N GLU A 34 -0.07 17.78 32.96
CA GLU A 34 1.08 18.49 32.37
C GLU A 34 2.37 17.62 32.38
N LEU A 35 2.85 17.25 31.18
CA LEU A 35 4.23 16.81 30.96
C LEU A 35 5.19 17.95 31.30
N PRO A 36 6.39 17.65 31.83
CA PRO A 36 7.53 17.73 30.91
C PRO A 36 8.62 16.67 31.15
N ASN A 37 8.96 15.99 30.05
CA ASN A 37 10.30 15.93 29.46
C ASN A 37 11.47 16.18 30.44
N GLN A 38 12.00 15.12 31.04
CA GLN A 38 13.28 15.15 31.72
C GLN A 38 14.38 15.15 30.66
N ILE A 39 14.99 16.33 30.46
CA ILE A 39 16.23 16.49 29.70
C ILE A 39 17.37 16.33 30.71
N ASP A 40 18.10 15.23 30.62
CA ASP A 40 19.31 14.99 31.41
C ASP A 40 20.45 15.93 30.95
N PRO A 41 21.03 16.75 31.84
CA PRO A 41 22.14 17.65 31.50
C PRO A 41 23.46 17.07 32.04
N ASN A 42 23.92 15.94 31.51
CA ASN A 42 25.29 15.50 31.78
C ASN A 42 25.80 14.44 30.79
N CYS A 43 26.28 14.88 29.62
CA CYS A 43 27.25 14.10 28.85
C CYS A 43 28.27 15.07 28.23
N PRO A 44 29.53 15.07 28.73
CA PRO A 44 30.59 15.94 28.24
C PRO A 44 31.12 15.49 26.87
N TYR A 45 31.57 16.48 26.12
CA TYR A 45 32.33 16.35 24.87
C TYR A 45 33.42 15.29 24.94
N HIS A 46 33.52 14.46 23.89
CA HIS A 46 34.75 13.76 23.55
C HIS A 46 34.97 13.78 22.03
N PRO A 47 36.04 14.39 21.51
CA PRO A 47 36.46 14.23 20.13
C PRO A 47 37.44 13.06 20.05
N THR A 48 37.11 12.01 19.30
CA THR A 48 38.09 10.95 18.99
C THR A 48 37.88 10.38 17.60
N ALA A 49 38.83 10.76 16.73
CA ALA A 49 39.47 10.00 15.66
C ALA A 49 38.64 9.09 14.75
N ALA A 50 38.76 9.39 13.46
CA ALA A 50 38.47 8.48 12.35
C ALA A 50 39.31 7.19 12.43
N PRO A 51 38.78 6.10 11.84
CA PRO A 51 39.60 5.30 10.94
C PRO A 51 38.89 5.09 9.59
N SER A 52 39.58 5.52 8.53
CA SER A 52 39.35 5.17 7.14
C SER A 52 39.37 3.65 6.98
N THR A 53 38.22 3.08 6.59
CA THR A 53 38.19 1.75 5.98
C THR A 53 37.70 1.95 4.56
N ASP A 54 38.63 1.82 3.61
CA ASP A 54 38.35 1.85 2.17
C ASP A 54 37.53 0.61 1.78
N GLU A 55 36.22 0.78 1.60
CA GLU A 55 35.33 -0.18 0.94
C GLU A 55 35.34 0.12 -0.57
N PRO A 56 35.76 -0.79 -1.46
CA PRO A 56 35.69 -0.57 -2.90
C PRO A 56 34.24 -0.72 -3.35
N HIS A 57 33.42 0.31 -3.11
CA HIS A 57 32.10 0.41 -3.68
C HIS A 57 32.22 0.51 -5.20
N HIS A 58 31.93 -0.62 -5.84
CA HIS A 58 31.64 -0.76 -7.25
C HIS A 58 30.74 0.41 -7.68
N ARG A 59 31.30 1.38 -8.40
CA ARG A 59 30.59 2.54 -8.95
C ARG A 59 29.63 2.02 -10.03
N GLN A 60 28.49 1.49 -9.60
CA GLN A 60 27.37 1.24 -10.49
C GLN A 60 27.03 2.58 -11.11
N ARG A 61 27.13 2.63 -12.43
CA ARG A 61 26.72 3.75 -13.27
C ARG A 61 25.24 4.00 -12.98
N GLN A 62 24.96 4.90 -12.06
CA GLN A 62 23.61 5.40 -11.84
C GLN A 62 23.23 6.14 -13.13
N THR A 63 22.45 5.48 -13.98
CA THR A 63 21.74 6.18 -15.06
C THR A 63 20.94 7.30 -14.40
N PRO A 64 20.99 8.54 -14.91
CA PRO A 64 20.27 9.64 -14.30
C PRO A 64 18.81 9.23 -14.19
N THR A 65 18.33 9.07 -12.96
CA THR A 65 16.93 8.92 -12.65
C THR A 65 16.29 10.20 -13.16
N THR A 66 15.76 10.14 -14.39
CA THR A 66 14.81 11.14 -14.86
C THR A 66 13.81 11.29 -13.72
N MET A 67 13.50 12.52 -13.33
CA MET A 67 12.48 12.81 -12.31
C MET A 67 11.12 12.38 -12.88
N SER A 68 10.92 11.07 -13.00
CA SER A 68 9.69 10.44 -13.42
C SER A 68 8.76 10.55 -12.23
N THR A 69 7.97 11.61 -12.23
CA THR A 69 6.75 11.67 -11.46
C THR A 69 6.05 10.32 -11.57
N LYS A 70 5.86 9.63 -10.44
CA LYS A 70 5.51 8.20 -10.36
C LYS A 70 4.28 7.80 -11.19
N TYR A 71 3.42 8.77 -11.49
CA TYR A 71 2.19 8.61 -12.26
C TYR A 71 2.02 9.64 -13.40
N ALA A 72 3.10 10.19 -13.94
CA ALA A 72 2.99 10.94 -15.20
C ALA A 72 2.64 9.97 -16.33
N PHE A 73 1.55 10.23 -17.03
CA PHE A 73 1.11 9.41 -18.14
C PHE A 73 1.93 9.72 -19.40
N GLY A 74 2.27 8.67 -20.15
CA GLY A 74 2.91 8.79 -21.44
C GLY A 74 1.99 9.49 -22.44
N LYS A 75 2.57 10.24 -23.39
CA LYS A 75 1.81 11.01 -24.39
C LYS A 75 0.88 10.14 -25.25
N ALA A 76 1.26 8.90 -25.48
CA ALA A 76 0.49 7.93 -26.25
C ALA A 76 -0.75 7.41 -25.50
N LEU A 77 -0.85 7.59 -24.19
CA LEU A 77 -1.98 7.11 -23.39
C LEU A 77 -3.17 8.07 -23.51
N LYS A 78 -4.31 7.55 -23.96
CA LYS A 78 -5.56 8.32 -24.14
C LYS A 78 -6.57 8.12 -23.03
N GLU A 79 -6.59 6.96 -22.40
CA GLU A 79 -7.50 6.67 -21.28
C GLU A 79 -6.91 5.59 -20.39
N VAL A 80 -7.15 5.70 -19.08
CA VAL A 80 -6.96 4.61 -18.13
C VAL A 80 -8.30 4.29 -17.50
N ARG A 81 -8.63 3.00 -17.38
CA ARG A 81 -9.86 2.54 -16.76
C ARG A 81 -9.58 1.47 -15.72
N PHE A 82 -10.07 1.70 -14.51
CA PHE A 82 -10.06 0.74 -13.42
C PHE A 82 -11.43 0.10 -13.31
N LEU A 83 -11.47 -1.22 -13.34
CA LEU A 83 -12.66 -2.03 -13.07
C LEU A 83 -12.42 -2.84 -11.81
N PHE A 84 -13.26 -2.72 -10.80
CA PHE A 84 -13.13 -3.50 -9.56
C PHE A 84 -14.47 -3.61 -8.81
N CYS A 85 -14.52 -4.50 -7.82
CA CYS A 85 -15.70 -4.68 -6.98
C CYS A 85 -15.71 -3.71 -5.78
N GLN A 86 -16.88 -3.13 -5.44
CA GLN A 86 -17.03 -2.22 -4.30
C GLN A 86 -16.67 -2.87 -2.96
N THR A 87 -17.09 -4.12 -2.77
CA THR A 87 -17.09 -4.79 -1.47
C THR A 87 -16.25 -6.07 -1.44
N GLY A 88 -15.92 -6.66 -2.60
CA GLY A 88 -15.19 -7.91 -2.68
C GLY A 88 -13.76 -7.81 -2.12
N GLU A 89 -13.33 -8.88 -1.43
CA GLU A 89 -12.00 -8.96 -0.81
C GLU A 89 -10.88 -8.93 -1.87
N HIS A 90 -11.08 -9.60 -3.00
CA HIS A 90 -10.16 -9.60 -4.14
C HIS A 90 -9.82 -8.19 -4.65
N SER A 91 -10.72 -7.21 -4.47
CA SER A 91 -10.55 -5.82 -4.91
C SER A 91 -10.09 -4.87 -3.79
N ALA A 92 -9.86 -5.35 -2.56
CA ALA A 92 -9.51 -4.51 -1.41
C ALA A 92 -8.20 -3.74 -1.62
N ALA A 93 -7.16 -4.39 -2.13
CA ALA A 93 -5.87 -3.76 -2.42
C ALA A 93 -6.01 -2.65 -3.48
N THR A 94 -6.77 -2.91 -4.57
CA THR A 94 -7.01 -1.91 -5.62
C THR A 94 -7.77 -0.69 -5.11
N ARG A 95 -8.78 -0.87 -4.25
CA ARG A 95 -9.53 0.23 -3.61
C ARG A 95 -8.61 1.10 -2.76
N SER A 96 -7.80 0.47 -1.90
CA SER A 96 -6.85 1.15 -1.02
C SER A 96 -5.75 1.87 -1.81
N PHE A 97 -5.29 1.29 -2.92
CA PHE A 97 -4.35 1.93 -3.82
C PHE A 97 -4.95 3.18 -4.48
N LEU A 98 -6.16 3.07 -5.05
CA LEU A 98 -6.81 4.20 -5.73
C LEU A 98 -7.15 5.34 -4.78
N ALA A 99 -7.63 5.05 -3.58
CA ALA A 99 -7.93 6.07 -2.58
C ALA A 99 -6.71 6.96 -2.26
N ARG A 100 -5.51 6.37 -2.22
CA ARG A 100 -4.26 7.09 -1.91
C ARG A 100 -3.66 7.80 -3.11
N THR A 101 -3.70 7.17 -4.28
CA THR A 101 -2.91 7.59 -5.44
C THR A 101 -3.69 8.43 -6.44
N TYR A 102 -5.01 8.27 -6.51
CA TYR A 102 -5.87 8.95 -7.48
C TYR A 102 -5.74 10.48 -7.46
N PRO A 103 -5.69 11.17 -6.30
CA PRO A 103 -5.51 12.63 -6.28
C PRO A 103 -4.22 13.07 -6.99
N THR A 104 -3.12 12.34 -6.76
CA THR A 104 -1.82 12.59 -7.39
C THR A 104 -1.87 12.28 -8.88
N MET A 105 -2.46 11.14 -9.28
CA MET A 105 -2.62 10.80 -10.70
C MET A 105 -3.43 11.86 -11.45
N LYS A 106 -4.54 12.34 -10.86
CA LYS A 106 -5.39 13.35 -11.50
C LYS A 106 -4.71 14.72 -11.57
N LYS A 107 -3.95 15.11 -10.55
CA LYS A 107 -3.18 16.36 -10.53
C LYS A 107 -2.13 16.41 -11.64
N HIS A 108 -1.42 15.31 -11.88
CA HIS A 108 -0.40 15.26 -12.92
C HIS A 108 -0.96 15.10 -14.34
N ASN A 109 -2.17 14.57 -14.47
CA ASN A 109 -2.79 14.27 -15.76
C ASN A 109 -4.19 14.89 -15.86
N PRO A 110 -4.31 16.24 -15.94
CA PRO A 110 -5.62 16.89 -15.94
C PRO A 110 -6.45 16.56 -17.18
N GLN A 111 -5.79 16.38 -18.34
CA GLN A 111 -6.41 16.16 -19.65
C GLN A 111 -6.76 14.70 -19.92
N THR A 112 -5.99 13.75 -19.40
CA THR A 112 -6.22 12.32 -19.66
C THR A 112 -7.32 11.79 -18.74
N PRO A 113 -8.40 11.20 -19.28
CA PRO A 113 -9.45 10.58 -18.48
C PRO A 113 -8.92 9.38 -17.68
N ILE A 114 -9.18 9.40 -16.38
CA ILE A 114 -9.00 8.27 -15.47
C ILE A 114 -10.40 7.81 -15.07
N LEU A 115 -10.85 6.69 -15.62
CA LEU A 115 -12.18 6.15 -15.38
C LEU A 115 -12.14 5.13 -14.24
N ILE A 116 -12.99 5.33 -13.25
CA ILE A 116 -13.20 4.40 -12.15
C ILE A 116 -14.58 3.77 -12.35
N ARG A 117 -14.63 2.45 -12.54
CA ARG A 117 -15.84 1.68 -12.74
C ARG A 117 -15.93 0.61 -11.67
N GLU A 118 -16.90 0.77 -10.80
CA GLU A 118 -17.14 -0.18 -9.73
C GLU A 118 -18.33 -1.07 -10.09
N ALA A 119 -18.16 -2.39 -9.99
CA ALA A 119 -19.21 -3.36 -10.31
C ALA A 119 -19.11 -4.59 -9.41
N ALA A 120 -20.23 -4.98 -8.81
CA ALA A 120 -20.32 -6.14 -7.94
C ALA A 120 -19.90 -7.43 -8.66
N GLY A 121 -19.11 -8.28 -7.99
CA GLY A 121 -18.66 -9.56 -8.51
C GLY A 121 -17.61 -9.48 -9.63
N THR A 122 -17.07 -8.29 -9.94
CA THR A 122 -16.00 -8.16 -10.94
C THR A 122 -14.62 -8.36 -10.34
N LEU A 123 -13.73 -9.01 -11.10
CA LEU A 123 -12.33 -9.12 -10.75
C LEU A 123 -11.61 -7.78 -11.03
N PRO A 124 -10.68 -7.38 -10.16
CA PRO A 124 -9.98 -6.12 -10.32
C PRO A 124 -9.07 -6.17 -11.55
N LYS A 125 -9.25 -5.21 -12.46
CA LYS A 125 -8.52 -5.12 -13.72
C LYS A 125 -8.30 -3.67 -14.11
N ILE A 126 -7.15 -3.39 -14.72
CA ILE A 126 -6.83 -2.11 -15.33
C ILE A 126 -6.82 -2.27 -16.85
N TYR A 127 -7.35 -1.25 -17.54
CA TYR A 127 -7.27 -1.07 -18.98
C TYR A 127 -6.56 0.24 -19.28
N ALA A 128 -5.68 0.20 -20.28
CA ALA A 128 -4.97 1.35 -20.80
C ALA A 128 -5.21 1.42 -22.31
N ARG A 129 -5.85 2.49 -22.76
CA ARG A 129 -6.07 2.75 -24.19
C ARG A 129 -5.03 3.74 -24.67
N TYR A 130 -4.33 3.38 -25.73
CA TYR A 130 -3.31 4.19 -26.37
C TYR A 130 -3.82 4.80 -27.68
N GLU A 131 -2.94 5.57 -28.32
CA GLU A 131 -3.12 6.01 -29.70
C GLU A 131 -3.34 4.83 -30.66
N PHE A 132 -3.92 5.14 -31.81
CA PHE A 132 -4.24 4.15 -32.85
C PHE A 132 -5.20 3.03 -32.40
N GLY A 133 -5.90 3.23 -31.28
CA GLY A 133 -6.92 2.29 -30.80
C GLY A 133 -6.37 1.05 -30.11
N VAL A 134 -5.07 1.00 -29.79
CA VAL A 134 -4.47 -0.12 -29.07
C VAL A 134 -4.94 -0.10 -27.61
N GLU A 135 -5.45 -1.21 -27.11
CA GLU A 135 -5.85 -1.38 -25.70
C GLU A 135 -5.05 -2.52 -25.07
N LYS A 136 -4.44 -2.27 -23.90
CA LYS A 136 -3.80 -3.29 -23.07
C LYS A 136 -4.57 -3.40 -21.77
N SER A 137 -4.74 -4.63 -21.28
CA SER A 137 -5.40 -4.89 -20.00
C SER A 137 -4.59 -5.84 -19.15
N GLN A 138 -4.64 -5.66 -17.83
CA GLN A 138 -3.94 -6.52 -16.87
C GLN A 138 -4.80 -6.74 -15.62
N SER A 139 -4.87 -8.00 -15.19
CA SER A 139 -5.54 -8.36 -13.93
C SER A 139 -4.73 -7.85 -12.75
N LEU A 140 -5.42 -7.33 -11.73
CA LEU A 140 -4.85 -6.90 -10.46
C LEU A 140 -5.19 -7.86 -9.32
N GLU A 141 -5.79 -9.01 -9.64
CA GLU A 141 -6.22 -10.00 -8.66
C GLU A 141 -5.01 -10.65 -7.97
N GLY A 142 -5.06 -10.74 -6.64
CA GLY A 142 -4.01 -11.38 -5.84
C GLY A 142 -2.67 -10.62 -5.81
N LEU A 143 -2.60 -9.43 -6.42
CA LEU A 143 -1.40 -8.59 -6.40
C LEU A 143 -1.33 -7.79 -5.10
N SER A 144 -0.11 -7.65 -4.57
CA SER A 144 0.18 -6.72 -3.47
C SER A 144 0.13 -5.26 -3.94
N ASP A 145 -0.04 -4.32 -3.01
CA ASP A 145 -0.03 -2.88 -3.29
C ASP A 145 1.17 -2.43 -4.14
N LYS A 146 2.36 -2.98 -3.88
CA LYS A 146 3.57 -2.67 -4.66
C LYS A 146 3.49 -3.18 -6.09
N GLN A 147 3.01 -4.41 -6.28
CA GLN A 147 2.86 -5.00 -7.61
C GLN A 147 1.76 -4.31 -8.43
N ILE A 148 0.67 -3.89 -7.77
CA ILE A 148 -0.37 -3.07 -8.40
C ILE A 148 0.24 -1.75 -8.89
N GLU A 149 1.04 -1.11 -8.04
CA GLU A 149 1.71 0.13 -8.39
C GLU A 149 2.66 -0.03 -9.58
N GLU A 150 3.50 -1.06 -9.57
CA GLU A 150 4.40 -1.38 -10.70
C GLU A 150 3.64 -1.67 -11.99
N THR A 151 2.56 -2.45 -11.89
CA THR A 151 1.66 -2.76 -13.01
C THR A 151 1.05 -1.49 -13.61
N VAL A 152 0.50 -0.62 -12.76
CA VAL A 152 -0.09 0.65 -13.18
C VAL A 152 0.98 1.54 -13.80
N SER A 153 2.13 1.72 -13.15
CA SER A 153 3.24 2.52 -13.65
C SER A 153 3.76 2.03 -15.01
N GLY A 154 3.80 0.71 -15.23
CA GLY A 154 4.20 0.11 -16.51
C GLY A 154 3.23 0.43 -17.65
N LEU A 155 1.92 0.31 -17.39
CA LEU A 155 0.89 0.61 -18.38
C LEU A 155 0.82 2.11 -18.69
N VAL A 156 0.88 2.98 -17.69
CA VAL A 156 0.69 4.42 -17.92
C VAL A 156 1.86 5.10 -18.61
N LYS A 157 3.09 4.57 -18.50
CA LYS A 157 4.26 5.14 -19.17
C LYS A 157 4.29 4.86 -20.67
N GLY A 158 3.51 3.88 -21.15
CA GLY A 158 3.44 3.51 -22.56
C GLY A 158 4.68 2.76 -23.00
N SER A 159 4.73 1.46 -22.73
CA SER A 159 5.48 0.54 -23.58
C SER A 159 4.52 0.11 -24.68
N ALA A 160 4.47 0.86 -25.78
CA ALA A 160 3.82 0.38 -27.00
C ALA A 160 4.65 -0.77 -27.54
#